data_AF-A0A656G612-F1
#
_entry.id   AF-A0A656G612-F1
#
_cell.length_a   1.000
_cell.length_b   1.000
_cell.length_c   1.000
_cell.angle_alpha   90.00
_cell.angle_beta   90.00
_cell.angle_gamma   90.00
#
_symmetry.space_group_name_H-M   'P 1'
#
loop_
_entity.id
_entity.type
_entity.pdbx_description
1 polymer ?
#
loop_
_entity_poly.entity_id
_entity_poly.type
_entity_poly.pdbx_seq_one_letter_code
_entity_poly.pdbx_strand_id
1 'polypeptide(L)'
;FELTQHFDHDRGSAEDRSFLLITVKHEGSNNYLSDEAAGYTNEFVCIRHKIPYRHPITVPRPSIPGPLSAIVVGPEGEEVFTDELARIQVRFHWQRGDSLPQGTTWLRVAMPSAGSGFGHQFMPRIGQEVLVTFLAGDIDRPLVTSVLYNNINLPPRFSKASGLPGNRTLSGIRTQEHKGSGFNELLFDDTPGSLRARMGTTHQATALNLGKLTDPRTDGTAQPRGNGAELRTDAAIALRAAQGMLLTTYARTDAKGSQLDREELLKLLAECGELFKSLGETAAARGGQAVDAQGIDALRQSLNQWPAPDSNGLGDPVLAMTAAAGIASATPRSQVHYAGEHHDTTAQNNLQLTSGAAMHLQAGKGLSAFAQDAGISAIANRGKVLVQAQEDDIALNAQKNLHVSAVEGEVVITAPTIRLVADDGSYIKIGGGVEIGSQGKVTVHASEHDWIGPKTDSAAIPSFGRDPAAQQVTFHYPGHSEQSPRAAADHSYEIKLEDGSLVKGMTNADGLTERVEREMMHQAQVSALRSGTPKGGAQ
;
A
#
# COMPACT_ATOMS: atom_id res chain seq x y z
N PHE A 1 33.11 22.12 -78.73
CA PHE A 1 33.47 22.67 -80.05
C PHE A 1 32.22 22.71 -80.90
N GLU A 2 32.15 23.63 -81.87
CA GLU A 2 31.11 23.58 -82.89
C GLU A 2 31.67 22.81 -84.10
N LEU A 3 30.91 21.83 -84.61
CA LEU A 3 31.27 21.07 -85.81
C LEU A 3 30.64 21.72 -87.03
N THR A 4 31.47 22.27 -87.90
CA THR A 4 31.09 22.91 -89.16
C THR A 4 31.72 22.18 -90.35
N GLN A 5 31.12 22.29 -91.53
CA GLN A 5 31.55 21.61 -92.77
C GLN A 5 31.37 20.08 -92.74
N HIS A 6 30.42 19.59 -91.93
CA HIS A 6 30.06 18.18 -91.85
C HIS A 6 28.63 17.98 -92.37
N PHE A 7 28.49 17.17 -93.42
CA PHE A 7 27.24 17.04 -94.20
C PHE A 7 25.99 16.70 -93.36
N ASP A 8 26.13 15.92 -92.29
CA ASP A 8 25.03 15.55 -91.38
C ASP A 8 24.67 16.61 -90.32
N HIS A 9 25.54 17.61 -90.11
CA HIS A 9 25.39 18.57 -89.02
C HIS A 9 25.21 20.02 -89.50
N ASP A 10 25.67 20.35 -90.70
CA ASP A 10 25.65 21.72 -91.24
C ASP A 10 24.25 22.33 -91.40
N ARG A 11 23.22 21.50 -91.61
CA ARG A 11 21.82 21.95 -91.74
C ARG A 11 21.09 22.14 -90.40
N GLY A 12 21.72 21.78 -89.27
CA GLY A 12 21.16 21.92 -87.93
C GLY A 12 21.36 23.31 -87.32
N SER A 13 20.67 23.59 -86.21
CA SER A 13 20.89 24.81 -85.43
C SER A 13 22.31 24.85 -84.83
N ALA A 14 22.81 26.02 -84.44
CA ALA A 14 24.12 26.15 -83.78
C ALA A 14 24.22 25.28 -82.51
N GLU A 15 23.11 25.12 -81.80
CA GLU A 15 23.02 24.26 -80.62
C GLU A 15 23.15 22.77 -80.97
N ASP A 16 22.61 22.34 -82.12
CA ASP A 16 22.74 20.97 -82.63
C ASP A 16 24.16 20.66 -83.13
N ARG A 17 24.91 21.68 -83.52
CA ARG A 17 26.31 21.56 -83.98
C ARG A 17 27.33 21.72 -82.86
N SER A 18 26.89 22.00 -81.64
CA SER A 18 27.77 22.11 -80.49
C SER A 18 27.97 20.75 -79.83
N PHE A 19 29.23 20.36 -79.64
CA PHE A 19 29.65 19.08 -79.08
C PHE A 19 30.59 19.27 -77.88
N LEU A 20 30.39 18.46 -76.85
CA LEU A 20 31.27 18.30 -75.70
C LEU A 20 32.22 17.12 -75.96
N LEU A 21 33.53 17.36 -75.90
CA LEU A 21 34.54 16.30 -75.96
C LEU A 21 34.52 15.50 -74.65
N ILE A 22 34.43 14.19 -74.75
CA ILE A 22 34.45 13.25 -73.61
C ILE A 22 35.84 12.63 -73.45
N THR A 23 36.49 12.31 -74.57
CA THR A 23 37.84 11.78 -74.56
C THR A 23 38.54 12.23 -75.83
N VAL A 24 39.81 12.59 -75.74
CA VAL A 24 40.67 12.87 -76.89
C VAL A 24 41.92 12.06 -76.72
N LYS A 25 42.24 11.26 -77.73
CA LYS A 25 43.50 10.54 -77.83
C LYS A 25 44.32 11.20 -78.92
N HIS A 26 45.54 11.58 -78.57
CA HIS A 26 46.48 12.22 -79.47
C HIS A 26 47.62 11.26 -79.78
N GLU A 27 48.01 11.17 -81.04
CA GLU A 27 49.18 10.43 -81.48
C GLU A 27 50.02 11.36 -82.35
N GLY A 28 51.27 11.58 -81.92
CA GLY A 28 52.20 12.43 -82.62
C GLY A 28 53.49 11.66 -82.88
N SER A 29 53.96 11.70 -84.12
CA SER A 29 55.29 11.23 -84.50
C SER A 29 56.18 12.43 -84.83
N ASN A 30 57.38 12.44 -84.29
CA ASN A 30 58.37 13.49 -84.54
C ASN A 30 59.34 13.00 -85.64
N ASN A 31 59.76 13.89 -86.53
CA ASN A 31 60.67 13.60 -87.64
C ASN A 31 62.15 13.89 -87.31
N TYR A 32 62.50 13.91 -86.03
CA TYR A 32 63.89 14.13 -85.63
C TYR A 32 64.74 12.91 -86.02
N LEU A 33 65.61 13.10 -87.03
CA LEU A 33 66.47 12.11 -87.73
C LEU A 33 65.85 11.40 -88.95
N SER A 34 64.68 11.82 -89.47
CA SER A 34 64.15 11.35 -90.77
C SER A 34 63.75 12.49 -91.70
N ASP A 35 63.75 12.25 -93.01
CA ASP A 35 63.26 13.20 -94.04
C ASP A 35 61.72 13.13 -94.22
N GLU A 36 61.02 12.35 -93.39
CA GLU A 36 59.56 12.26 -93.42
C GLU A 36 58.91 13.47 -92.73
N ALA A 37 57.68 13.81 -93.12
CA ALA A 37 56.93 14.86 -92.45
C ALA A 37 56.50 14.40 -91.06
N ALA A 38 56.62 15.28 -90.04
CA ALA A 38 56.05 15.02 -88.73
C ALA A 38 54.54 14.76 -88.85
N GLY A 39 54.08 13.66 -88.24
CA GLY A 39 52.69 13.23 -88.30
C GLY A 39 51.98 13.57 -87.00
N TYR A 40 50.75 14.07 -87.10
CA TYR A 40 49.87 14.20 -85.95
C TYR A 40 48.49 13.73 -86.33
N THR A 41 47.94 12.82 -85.52
CA THR A 41 46.57 12.36 -85.62
C THR A 41 45.91 12.47 -84.25
N ASN A 42 44.60 12.68 -84.24
CA ASN A 42 43.81 12.56 -83.04
C ASN A 42 42.50 11.85 -83.34
N GLU A 43 42.03 11.11 -82.34
CA GLU A 43 40.71 10.52 -82.30
C GLU A 43 40.00 11.06 -81.07
N PHE A 44 38.73 11.40 -81.20
CA PHE A 44 37.95 11.88 -80.06
C PHE A 44 36.53 11.31 -80.04
N VAL A 45 36.03 11.12 -78.83
CA VAL A 45 34.63 10.80 -78.55
C VAL A 45 33.97 12.07 -78.05
N CYS A 46 32.83 12.42 -78.64
CA CYS A 46 32.06 13.59 -78.24
C CYS A 46 30.57 13.26 -78.13
N ILE A 47 29.84 14.07 -77.36
CA ILE A 47 28.38 14.07 -77.29
C ILE A 47 27.87 15.46 -77.65
N ARG A 48 26.60 15.58 -78.03
CA ARG A 48 25.99 16.91 -78.24
C ARG A 48 26.00 17.69 -76.93
N HIS A 49 26.41 18.95 -76.97
CA HIS A 49 26.53 19.82 -75.80
C HIS A 49 25.19 19.99 -75.05
N LYS A 50 24.07 19.96 -75.78
CA LYS A 50 22.72 20.01 -75.19
C LYS A 50 22.34 18.77 -74.37
N ILE A 51 23.08 17.66 -74.50
CA ILE A 51 22.88 16.45 -73.68
C ILE A 51 23.84 16.55 -72.48
N PRO A 52 23.32 16.65 -71.24
CA PRO A 52 24.19 16.70 -70.07
C PRO A 52 25.00 15.42 -69.93
N TYR A 53 26.33 15.53 -69.89
CA TYR A 53 27.20 14.39 -69.61
C TYR A 53 27.02 13.89 -68.17
N ARG A 54 27.09 12.57 -67.99
CA ARG A 54 27.20 11.90 -66.69
C ARG A 54 28.32 10.87 -66.80
N HIS A 55 29.25 10.91 -65.84
CA HIS A 55 30.36 9.96 -65.82
C HIS A 55 29.83 8.53 -65.56
N PRO A 56 30.31 7.51 -66.29
CA PRO A 56 29.94 6.12 -66.00
C PRO A 56 30.41 5.70 -64.61
N ILE A 57 29.65 4.87 -63.91
CA ILE A 57 30.07 4.30 -62.61
C ILE A 57 31.10 3.20 -62.89
N THR A 58 32.38 3.54 -62.81
CA THR A 58 33.51 2.61 -63.05
C THR A 58 34.19 2.15 -61.76
N VAL A 59 33.92 2.82 -60.64
CA VAL A 59 34.48 2.50 -59.32
C VAL A 59 33.46 1.65 -58.54
N PRO A 60 33.86 0.48 -58.01
CA PRO A 60 32.99 -0.31 -57.14
C PRO A 60 32.54 0.50 -55.93
N ARG A 61 31.28 0.36 -55.52
CA ARG A 61 30.79 1.01 -54.31
C ARG A 61 31.53 0.45 -53.08
N PRO A 62 32.04 1.29 -52.17
CA PRO A 62 32.62 0.82 -50.91
C PRO A 62 31.59 -0.01 -50.14
N SER A 63 32.00 -1.20 -49.69
CA SER A 63 31.16 -2.10 -48.91
C SER A 63 31.92 -2.62 -47.69
N ILE A 64 31.17 -3.10 -46.70
CA ILE A 64 31.73 -3.71 -45.51
C ILE A 64 31.15 -5.12 -45.30
N PRO A 65 31.99 -6.15 -45.14
CA PRO A 65 31.53 -7.54 -45.12
C PRO A 65 30.91 -7.97 -43.78
N GLY A 66 31.07 -7.20 -42.72
CA GLY A 66 30.63 -7.58 -41.38
C GLY A 66 30.43 -6.39 -40.45
N PRO A 67 29.88 -6.62 -39.24
CA PRO A 67 29.66 -5.57 -38.28
C PRO A 67 30.98 -5.06 -37.68
N LEU A 68 30.96 -3.83 -37.18
CA LEU A 68 32.07 -3.21 -36.44
C LEU A 68 31.60 -2.82 -35.05
N SER A 69 32.48 -2.85 -34.05
CA SER A 69 32.21 -2.19 -32.79
C SER A 69 32.48 -0.68 -32.86
N ALA A 70 31.75 0.06 -32.04
CA ALA A 70 31.88 1.50 -31.88
C ALA A 70 31.56 1.90 -30.43
N ILE A 71 32.04 3.07 -30.01
CA ILE A 71 31.75 3.62 -28.68
C ILE A 71 30.66 4.68 -28.80
N VAL A 72 29.66 4.62 -27.93
CA VAL A 72 28.61 5.64 -27.85
C VAL A 72 29.21 6.97 -27.37
N VAL A 73 28.86 8.07 -28.05
CA VAL A 73 29.39 9.41 -27.75
C VAL A 73 28.26 10.41 -27.57
N GLY A 74 28.57 11.51 -26.89
CA GLY A 74 27.64 12.61 -26.63
C GLY A 74 28.37 13.83 -26.06
N PRO A 75 27.63 14.90 -25.72
CA PRO A 75 28.18 16.08 -25.09
C PRO A 75 28.88 15.78 -23.76
N GLU A 76 29.86 16.61 -23.38
CA GLU A 76 30.53 16.51 -22.09
C GLU A 76 29.54 16.71 -20.93
N GLY A 77 29.68 15.93 -19.87
CA GLY A 77 28.80 15.97 -18.69
C GLY A 77 27.46 15.24 -18.84
N GLU A 78 27.17 14.67 -20.02
CA GLU A 78 26.01 13.80 -20.22
C GLU A 78 26.36 12.32 -20.07
N GLU A 79 25.38 11.54 -19.59
CA GLU A 79 25.48 10.06 -19.57
C GLU A 79 24.66 9.41 -20.69
N VAL A 80 23.60 10.08 -21.16
CA VAL A 80 22.67 9.58 -22.17
C VAL A 80 22.44 10.68 -23.19
N PHE A 81 22.69 10.39 -24.46
CA PHE A 81 22.46 11.32 -25.56
C PHE A 81 21.71 10.63 -26.69
N THR A 82 20.43 10.96 -26.82
CA THR A 82 19.47 10.35 -27.75
C THR A 82 18.51 11.39 -28.31
N ASP A 83 17.93 11.12 -29.47
CA ASP A 83 16.82 11.90 -30.03
C ASP A 83 15.44 11.24 -29.83
N GLU A 84 14.38 11.87 -30.35
CA GLU A 84 12.99 11.40 -30.26
C GLU A 84 12.75 10.01 -30.88
N LEU A 85 13.66 9.56 -31.75
CA LEU A 85 13.58 8.26 -32.43
C LEU A 85 14.42 7.19 -31.73
N ALA A 86 14.88 7.46 -30.50
CA ALA A 86 15.76 6.57 -29.74
C ALA A 86 17.07 6.22 -30.48
N ARG A 87 17.59 7.17 -31.29
CA ARG A 87 18.87 7.03 -31.97
C ARG A 87 20.00 7.52 -31.10
N ILE A 88 21.19 6.97 -31.29
CA ILE A 88 22.41 7.39 -30.59
C ILE A 88 23.47 7.85 -31.58
N GLN A 89 24.49 8.53 -31.06
CA GLN A 89 25.71 8.84 -31.81
C GLN A 89 26.85 7.92 -31.37
N VAL A 90 27.69 7.52 -32.33
CA VAL A 90 28.81 6.59 -32.08
C VAL A 90 30.08 7.07 -32.75
N ARG A 91 31.22 6.70 -32.16
CA ARG A 91 32.55 6.85 -32.73
C ARG A 91 33.16 5.49 -32.99
N PHE A 92 33.52 5.22 -34.24
CA PHE A 92 34.25 4.02 -34.61
C PHE A 92 35.72 4.13 -34.21
N HIS A 93 36.36 2.99 -33.95
CA HIS A 93 37.76 2.93 -33.50
C HIS A 93 38.78 3.49 -34.51
N TRP A 94 38.44 3.54 -35.80
CA TRP A 94 39.31 4.07 -36.86
C TRP A 94 39.18 5.58 -37.08
N GLN A 95 38.17 6.24 -36.50
CA GLN A 95 38.01 7.69 -36.60
C GLN A 95 39.12 8.40 -35.82
N ARG A 96 39.79 9.35 -36.46
CA ARG A 96 40.92 10.11 -35.89
C ARG A 96 40.43 11.39 -35.21
N GLY A 97 40.94 11.68 -34.02
CA GLY A 97 40.63 12.88 -33.22
C GLY A 97 39.54 12.64 -32.17
N ASP A 98 39.54 13.46 -31.11
CA ASP A 98 38.52 13.49 -30.05
C ASP A 98 37.24 14.20 -30.52
N SER A 99 36.82 13.96 -31.77
CA SER A 99 35.70 14.66 -32.36
C SER A 99 34.43 14.41 -31.54
N LEU A 100 34.06 15.44 -30.76
CA LEU A 100 32.75 15.65 -30.14
C LEU A 100 31.61 15.37 -31.15
N PRO A 101 30.35 15.23 -30.67
CA PRO A 101 29.14 14.90 -31.46
C PRO A 101 28.98 15.54 -32.85
N GLN A 102 29.61 16.70 -33.10
CA GLN A 102 29.54 17.45 -34.35
C GLN A 102 30.02 16.67 -35.59
N GLY A 103 30.76 15.56 -35.42
CA GLY A 103 31.30 14.74 -36.53
C GLY A 103 30.64 13.36 -36.74
N THR A 104 29.55 13.02 -36.04
CA THR A 104 28.92 11.69 -36.12
C THR A 104 27.42 11.79 -36.41
N THR A 105 26.84 10.76 -37.05
CA THR A 105 25.42 10.74 -37.42
C THR A 105 24.57 9.95 -36.42
N TRP A 106 23.25 10.14 -36.45
CA TRP A 106 22.30 9.43 -35.61
C TRP A 106 22.04 8.02 -36.12
N LEU A 107 22.39 7.02 -35.32
CA LEU A 107 22.19 5.60 -35.62
C LEU A 107 20.98 5.06 -34.86
N ARG A 108 20.12 4.34 -35.57
CA ARG A 108 19.05 3.56 -34.94
C ARG A 108 19.62 2.42 -34.12
N VAL A 109 18.92 2.07 -33.04
CA VAL A 109 19.26 0.97 -32.14
C VAL A 109 18.18 -0.10 -32.23
N ALA A 110 18.59 -1.35 -32.47
CA ALA A 110 17.68 -2.50 -32.46
C ALA A 110 17.24 -2.79 -31.03
N MET A 111 15.93 -2.83 -30.80
CA MET A 111 15.32 -3.20 -29.52
C MET A 111 14.76 -4.63 -29.58
N PRO A 112 14.72 -5.38 -28.46
CA PRO A 112 14.09 -6.70 -28.42
C PRO A 112 12.64 -6.73 -28.92
N SER A 113 11.88 -5.65 -28.68
CA SER A 113 10.55 -5.42 -29.25
C SER A 113 10.31 -3.92 -29.40
N ALA A 114 9.74 -3.50 -30.53
CA ALA A 114 9.41 -2.11 -30.84
C ALA A 114 8.07 -2.03 -31.58
N GLY A 115 7.06 -1.47 -30.92
CA GLY A 115 5.73 -1.20 -31.47
C GLY A 115 5.37 0.28 -31.39
N SER A 116 4.17 0.63 -31.88
CA SER A 116 3.67 2.01 -31.83
C SER A 116 3.30 2.38 -30.40
N GLY A 117 4.23 2.98 -29.65
CA GLY A 117 4.03 3.42 -28.26
C GLY A 117 4.27 2.35 -27.18
N PHE A 118 4.80 1.19 -27.52
CA PHE A 118 5.12 0.12 -26.56
C PHE A 118 6.34 -0.69 -27.01
N GLY A 119 7.05 -1.34 -26.08
CA GLY A 119 8.22 -2.17 -26.39
C GLY A 119 9.32 -2.03 -25.33
N HIS A 120 10.55 -2.32 -25.73
CA HIS A 120 11.74 -2.19 -24.88
C HIS A 120 12.48 -0.90 -25.24
N GLN A 121 12.94 -0.17 -24.24
CA GLN A 121 13.74 1.05 -24.43
C GLN A 121 14.91 1.06 -23.44
N PHE A 122 16.03 0.44 -23.83
CA PHE A 122 17.29 0.47 -23.08
C PHE A 122 18.33 1.24 -23.89
N MET A 123 18.46 2.54 -23.61
CA MET A 123 19.36 3.39 -24.41
C MET A 123 20.81 3.11 -24.05
N PRO A 124 21.66 2.77 -25.04
CA PRO A 124 23.08 2.71 -24.82
C PRO A 124 23.60 4.06 -24.30
N ARG A 125 24.32 4.03 -23.17
CA ARG A 125 24.88 5.22 -22.52
C ARG A 125 26.22 5.59 -23.15
N ILE A 126 26.60 6.86 -23.05
CA ILE A 126 27.90 7.37 -23.50
C ILE A 126 29.02 6.53 -22.86
N GLY A 127 29.99 6.11 -23.67
CA GLY A 127 31.09 5.24 -23.25
C GLY A 127 30.80 3.73 -23.34
N GLN A 128 29.54 3.31 -23.56
CA GLN A 128 29.24 1.91 -23.82
C GLN A 128 29.70 1.49 -25.22
N GLU A 129 30.11 0.23 -25.35
CA GLU A 129 30.48 -0.35 -26.64
C GLU A 129 29.27 -1.00 -27.29
N VAL A 130 29.06 -0.71 -28.57
CA VAL A 130 27.94 -1.22 -29.35
C VAL A 130 28.43 -1.88 -30.63
N LEU A 131 27.67 -2.87 -31.10
CA LEU A 131 27.90 -3.52 -32.39
C LEU A 131 27.05 -2.85 -33.47
N VAL A 132 27.70 -2.36 -34.52
CA VAL A 132 27.08 -1.67 -35.65
C VAL A 132 27.13 -2.56 -36.89
N THR A 133 25.95 -2.90 -37.41
CA THR A 133 25.77 -3.62 -38.68
C THR A 133 25.42 -2.64 -39.79
N PHE A 134 25.78 -2.95 -41.02
CA PHE A 134 25.54 -2.11 -42.20
C PHE A 134 24.54 -2.80 -43.13
N LEU A 135 23.39 -2.17 -43.35
CA LEU A 135 22.30 -2.78 -44.10
C LEU A 135 22.72 -3.05 -45.55
N ALA A 136 22.63 -4.32 -45.97
CA ALA A 136 23.12 -4.79 -47.28
C ALA A 136 24.62 -4.51 -47.54
N GLY A 137 25.43 -4.37 -46.47
CA GLY A 137 26.87 -4.05 -46.58
C GLY A 137 27.16 -2.61 -46.99
N ASP A 138 26.13 -1.74 -47.03
CA ASP A 138 26.24 -0.33 -47.40
C ASP A 138 26.78 0.49 -46.23
N ILE A 139 27.99 1.05 -46.39
CA ILE A 139 28.67 1.83 -45.35
C ILE A 139 27.87 3.07 -44.91
N ASP A 140 26.95 3.56 -45.75
CA ASP A 140 26.12 4.73 -45.47
C ASP A 140 24.84 4.37 -44.68
N ARG A 141 24.59 3.09 -44.40
CA ARG A 141 23.37 2.61 -43.73
C ARG A 141 23.66 1.82 -42.43
N PRO A 142 24.34 2.43 -41.44
CA PRO A 142 24.62 1.78 -40.17
C PRO A 142 23.37 1.60 -39.29
N LEU A 143 23.35 0.52 -38.52
CA LEU A 143 22.33 0.15 -37.54
C LEU A 143 23.01 -0.49 -36.33
N VAL A 144 22.77 0.03 -35.14
CA VAL A 144 23.24 -0.61 -33.90
C VAL A 144 22.37 -1.83 -33.62
N THR A 145 22.98 -3.00 -33.45
CA THR A 145 22.26 -4.28 -33.27
C THR A 145 22.45 -4.88 -31.89
N SER A 146 23.48 -4.50 -31.14
CA SER A 146 23.78 -5.06 -29.81
C SER A 146 24.65 -4.12 -28.97
N VAL A 147 24.68 -4.34 -27.66
CA VAL A 147 25.60 -3.70 -26.70
C VAL A 147 26.55 -4.78 -26.16
N LEU A 148 27.81 -4.44 -25.97
CA LEU A 148 28.86 -5.38 -25.57
C LEU A 148 29.47 -4.99 -24.22
N TYR A 149 29.75 -6.00 -23.38
CA TYR A 149 30.62 -5.83 -22.23
C TYR A 149 32.10 -5.92 -22.66
N ASN A 150 32.97 -5.21 -21.95
CA ASN A 150 34.41 -5.19 -22.18
C ASN A 150 35.17 -4.96 -20.86
N ASN A 151 36.47 -4.67 -20.91
CA ASN A 151 37.28 -4.46 -19.70
C ASN A 151 36.97 -3.16 -18.93
N ILE A 152 36.22 -2.23 -19.53
CA ILE A 152 35.74 -0.99 -18.91
C ILE A 152 34.29 -1.20 -18.45
N ASN A 153 33.42 -1.64 -19.35
CA ASN A 153 32.01 -1.93 -19.11
C ASN A 153 31.85 -3.41 -18.75
N LEU A 154 31.99 -3.73 -17.47
CA LEU A 154 31.87 -5.10 -16.97
C LEU A 154 30.40 -5.58 -16.92
N PRO A 155 30.16 -6.91 -16.97
CA PRO A 155 28.84 -7.48 -16.71
C PRO A 155 28.26 -7.05 -15.34
N PRO A 156 26.92 -7.03 -15.18
CA PRO A 156 26.27 -6.56 -13.97
C PRO A 156 26.67 -7.41 -12.77
N ARG A 157 26.94 -6.72 -11.66
CA ARG A 157 27.15 -7.33 -10.34
C ARG A 157 25.84 -7.26 -9.55
N PHE A 158 25.06 -8.32 -9.55
CA PHE A 158 23.77 -8.30 -8.85
C PHE A 158 23.93 -8.15 -7.34
N SER A 159 23.00 -7.42 -6.72
CA SER A 159 22.94 -7.24 -5.26
C SER A 159 24.24 -6.72 -4.63
N LYS A 160 25.02 -5.92 -5.36
CA LYS A 160 26.35 -5.40 -4.98
C LYS A 160 27.40 -6.48 -4.65
N ALA A 161 27.19 -7.73 -5.07
CA ALA A 161 28.07 -8.84 -4.76
C ALA A 161 29.21 -9.04 -5.77
N SER A 162 30.02 -10.09 -5.60
CA SER A 162 31.00 -10.50 -6.62
C SER A 162 30.30 -10.77 -7.96
N GLY A 163 30.97 -10.46 -9.06
CA GLY A 163 30.43 -10.71 -10.40
C GLY A 163 30.71 -12.13 -10.90
N LEU A 164 30.81 -12.24 -12.22
CA LEU A 164 31.38 -13.41 -12.89
C LEU A 164 32.89 -13.51 -12.63
N PRO A 165 33.48 -14.73 -12.64
CA PRO A 165 32.83 -16.02 -12.94
C PRO A 165 32.17 -16.71 -11.73
N GLY A 166 32.39 -16.22 -10.51
CA GLY A 166 31.93 -16.88 -9.28
C GLY A 166 30.40 -17.05 -9.21
N ASN A 167 29.65 -16.03 -9.63
CA ASN A 167 28.19 -16.02 -9.60
C ASN A 167 27.54 -16.39 -10.94
N ARG A 168 28.08 -17.41 -11.62
CA ARG A 168 27.65 -17.85 -12.97
C ARG A 168 26.20 -18.35 -13.11
N THR A 169 25.53 -18.66 -12.00
CA THR A 169 24.12 -19.09 -11.96
C THR A 169 23.15 -17.93 -11.74
N LEU A 170 23.65 -16.70 -11.62
CA LEU A 170 22.81 -15.50 -11.52
C LEU A 170 22.54 -14.94 -12.91
N SER A 171 21.28 -14.59 -13.17
CA SER A 171 20.84 -13.94 -14.41
C SER A 171 19.82 -12.85 -14.12
N GLY A 172 19.66 -11.88 -15.02
CA GLY A 172 18.69 -10.81 -14.82
C GLY A 172 19.02 -9.48 -15.47
N ILE A 173 18.30 -8.44 -15.05
CA ILE A 173 18.42 -7.07 -15.52
C ILE A 173 18.82 -6.21 -14.33
N ARG A 174 19.89 -5.43 -14.47
CA ARG A 174 20.28 -4.39 -13.51
C ARG A 174 20.40 -3.06 -14.24
N THR A 175 19.62 -2.07 -13.80
CA THR A 175 19.75 -0.69 -14.30
C THR A 175 20.67 0.12 -13.39
N GLN A 176 21.02 1.34 -13.78
CA GLN A 176 21.77 2.25 -12.93
C GLN A 176 21.03 3.58 -12.84
N GLU A 177 21.01 4.17 -11.65
CA GLU A 177 20.52 5.54 -11.43
C GLU A 177 21.24 6.51 -12.39
N HIS A 178 20.51 7.47 -12.94
CA HIS A 178 21.11 8.48 -13.82
C HIS A 178 21.83 9.52 -12.97
N LYS A 179 23.10 9.81 -13.27
CA LYS A 179 23.95 10.74 -12.50
C LYS A 179 24.00 10.38 -11.00
N GLY A 180 23.93 9.09 -10.69
CA GLY A 180 23.84 8.56 -9.33
C GLY A 180 24.47 7.18 -9.15
N SER A 181 24.32 6.60 -7.95
CA SER A 181 24.96 5.33 -7.57
C SER A 181 23.98 4.20 -7.24
N GLY A 182 22.68 4.52 -7.21
CA GLY A 182 21.62 3.56 -7.02
C GLY A 182 21.40 2.66 -8.24
N PHE A 183 20.56 1.64 -8.06
CA PHE A 183 20.15 0.74 -9.14
C PHE A 183 18.80 0.10 -8.84
N ASN A 184 18.13 -0.35 -9.90
CA ASN A 184 17.04 -1.31 -9.83
C ASN A 184 17.55 -2.65 -10.40
N GLU A 185 17.02 -3.75 -9.90
CA GLU A 185 17.33 -5.08 -10.42
C GLU A 185 16.13 -6.02 -10.43
N LEU A 186 16.08 -6.86 -11.47
CA LEU A 186 15.35 -8.11 -11.54
C LEU A 186 16.39 -9.21 -11.63
N LEU A 187 16.45 -10.10 -10.63
CA LEU A 187 17.45 -11.14 -10.47
C LEU A 187 16.79 -12.51 -10.36
N PHE A 188 17.31 -13.48 -11.10
CA PHE A 188 17.03 -14.90 -11.00
C PHE A 188 18.30 -15.62 -10.55
N ASP A 189 18.15 -16.56 -9.61
CA ASP A 189 19.24 -17.36 -9.06
C ASP A 189 18.94 -18.83 -9.30
N ASP A 190 19.61 -19.41 -10.30
CA ASP A 190 19.42 -20.80 -10.72
C ASP A 190 20.39 -21.76 -10.01
N THR A 191 20.93 -21.34 -8.87
CA THR A 191 21.81 -22.20 -8.07
C THR A 191 21.03 -23.43 -7.58
N PRO A 192 21.54 -24.67 -7.77
CA PRO A 192 20.85 -25.89 -7.36
C PRO A 192 20.36 -25.85 -5.91
N GLY A 193 19.09 -26.21 -5.70
CA GLY A 193 18.45 -26.21 -4.38
C GLY A 193 18.21 -24.83 -3.76
N SER A 194 18.48 -23.74 -4.50
CA SER A 194 18.37 -22.36 -4.02
C SER A 194 17.67 -21.44 -5.02
N LEU A 195 16.69 -21.98 -5.76
CA LEU A 195 15.90 -21.19 -6.71
C LEU A 195 15.26 -20.00 -6.01
N ARG A 196 15.52 -18.81 -6.55
CA ARG A 196 14.88 -17.57 -6.11
C ARG A 196 14.73 -16.57 -7.25
N ALA A 197 13.74 -15.71 -7.11
CA ALA A 197 13.58 -14.51 -7.91
C ALA A 197 13.54 -13.28 -6.99
N ARG A 198 14.11 -12.17 -7.44
CA ARG A 198 14.14 -10.90 -6.70
C ARG A 198 13.87 -9.73 -7.63
N MET A 199 12.98 -8.84 -7.20
CA MET A 199 12.83 -7.51 -7.78
C MET A 199 13.16 -6.49 -6.69
N GLY A 200 14.12 -5.61 -6.93
CA GLY A 200 14.57 -4.69 -5.89
C GLY A 200 15.14 -3.38 -6.41
N THR A 201 15.20 -2.40 -5.52
CA THR A 201 15.86 -1.11 -5.73
C THR A 201 16.75 -0.79 -4.54
N THR A 202 17.81 -0.03 -4.77
CA THR A 202 18.62 0.52 -3.67
C THR A 202 17.87 1.58 -2.87
N HIS A 203 16.81 2.19 -3.42
CA HIS A 203 16.03 3.21 -2.72
C HIS A 203 15.29 2.59 -1.52
N GLN A 204 15.71 2.99 -0.31
CA GLN A 204 15.21 2.44 0.96
C GLN A 204 15.30 0.90 1.00
N ALA A 205 16.26 0.35 0.23
CA ALA A 205 16.47 -1.07 -0.05
C ALA A 205 15.17 -1.90 -0.16
N THR A 206 14.21 -1.36 -0.92
CA THR A 206 12.90 -1.95 -1.16
C THR A 206 13.04 -3.17 -2.08
N ALA A 207 12.44 -4.30 -1.71
CA ALA A 207 12.51 -5.52 -2.50
C ALA A 207 11.32 -6.46 -2.29
N LEU A 208 10.96 -7.18 -3.36
CA LEU A 208 10.19 -8.41 -3.35
C LEU A 208 11.14 -9.59 -3.60
N ASN A 209 11.24 -10.50 -2.64
CA ASN A 209 12.05 -11.71 -2.73
C ASN A 209 11.14 -12.95 -2.70
N LEU A 210 11.37 -13.90 -3.61
CA LEU A 210 10.57 -15.12 -3.77
C LEU A 210 11.48 -16.36 -3.80
N GLY A 211 11.07 -17.44 -3.14
CA GLY A 211 11.80 -18.71 -3.12
C GLY A 211 12.78 -18.83 -1.95
N LYS A 212 14.02 -19.27 -2.23
CA LYS A 212 15.09 -19.40 -1.22
C LYS A 212 15.69 -18.03 -0.90
N LEU A 213 15.37 -17.46 0.26
CA LEU A 213 15.91 -16.17 0.67
C LEU A 213 17.34 -16.36 1.18
N THR A 214 18.30 -15.63 0.63
CA THR A 214 19.70 -15.64 1.05
C THR A 214 20.26 -14.22 1.07
N ASP A 215 21.43 -14.04 1.69
CA ASP A 215 22.26 -12.87 1.44
C ASP A 215 22.79 -12.83 -0.02
N PRO A 216 23.42 -11.72 -0.46
CA PRO A 216 24.05 -11.67 -1.77
C PRO A 216 25.16 -12.73 -1.91
N ARG A 217 25.20 -13.44 -3.05
CA ARG A 217 26.19 -14.51 -3.25
C ARG A 217 27.60 -13.99 -3.39
N THR A 218 28.56 -14.64 -2.75
CA THR A 218 29.99 -14.46 -3.00
C THR A 218 30.57 -15.76 -3.54
N ASP A 219 31.09 -15.72 -4.76
CA ASP A 219 31.64 -16.88 -5.47
C ASP A 219 30.74 -18.13 -5.45
N GLY A 220 29.44 -17.92 -5.72
CA GLY A 220 28.44 -18.99 -5.76
C GLY A 220 27.91 -19.40 -4.39
N THR A 221 28.48 -18.91 -3.29
CA THR A 221 28.04 -19.22 -1.90
C THR A 221 27.19 -18.11 -1.31
N ALA A 222 26.22 -18.45 -0.45
CA ALA A 222 25.38 -17.50 0.27
C ALA A 222 24.82 -18.13 1.55
N GLN A 223 24.54 -17.31 2.56
CA GLN A 223 23.89 -17.72 3.79
C GLN A 223 22.36 -17.65 3.66
N PRO A 224 21.63 -18.70 4.09
CA PRO A 224 20.18 -18.70 4.08
C PRO A 224 19.62 -17.68 5.08
N ARG A 225 18.59 -16.93 4.65
CA ARG A 225 17.78 -16.02 5.48
C ARG A 225 16.37 -16.53 5.72
N GLY A 226 15.84 -17.40 4.85
CA GLY A 226 14.47 -17.90 4.93
C GLY A 226 14.02 -18.62 3.67
N ASN A 227 12.76 -19.05 3.65
CA ASN A 227 12.10 -19.63 2.47
C ASN A 227 10.69 -19.06 2.37
N GLY A 228 10.22 -18.76 1.15
CA GLY A 228 8.87 -18.24 0.91
C GLY A 228 8.91 -16.91 0.17
N ALA A 229 8.14 -15.93 0.63
CA ALA A 229 8.10 -14.58 0.07
C ALA A 229 8.42 -13.54 1.14
N GLU A 230 9.21 -12.52 0.78
CA GLU A 230 9.50 -11.36 1.61
C GLU A 230 9.25 -10.09 0.79
N LEU A 231 8.31 -9.27 1.23
CA LEU A 231 8.21 -7.87 0.81
C LEU A 231 8.83 -7.02 1.92
N ARG A 232 9.92 -6.30 1.60
CA ARG A 232 10.62 -5.44 2.55
C ARG A 232 10.91 -4.06 1.99
N THR A 233 11.01 -3.09 2.90
CA THR A 233 11.53 -1.74 2.65
C THR A 233 11.93 -1.13 3.99
N ASP A 234 12.86 -0.19 3.96
CA ASP A 234 13.18 0.67 5.10
C ASP A 234 12.23 1.90 5.16
N ALA A 235 11.29 2.01 4.22
CA ALA A 235 10.26 3.04 4.14
C ALA A 235 8.85 2.50 4.52
N ALA A 236 7.80 3.23 4.14
CA ALA A 236 6.42 2.81 4.36
C ALA A 236 5.97 1.72 3.38
N ILE A 237 5.16 0.77 3.86
CA ILE A 237 4.41 -0.19 3.02
C ILE A 237 2.92 0.14 3.12
N ALA A 238 2.26 0.24 1.96
CA ALA A 238 0.81 0.29 1.88
C ALA A 238 0.31 -0.93 1.09
N LEU A 239 -0.50 -1.77 1.74
CA LEU A 239 -1.27 -2.83 1.09
C LEU A 239 -2.72 -2.36 1.00
N ARG A 240 -3.26 -2.25 -0.21
CA ARG A 240 -4.62 -1.73 -0.45
C ARG A 240 -5.37 -2.66 -1.38
N ALA A 241 -6.52 -3.16 -0.93
CA ALA A 241 -7.42 -3.98 -1.72
C ALA A 241 -8.86 -3.47 -1.55
N ALA A 242 -9.44 -2.95 -2.64
CA ALA A 242 -10.76 -2.33 -2.62
C ALA A 242 -11.92 -3.34 -2.62
N GLN A 243 -11.62 -4.63 -2.84
CA GLN A 243 -12.61 -5.71 -2.94
C GLN A 243 -12.37 -6.82 -1.92
N GLY A 244 -11.67 -6.49 -0.83
CA GLY A 244 -11.32 -7.42 0.24
C GLY A 244 -9.85 -7.81 0.27
N MET A 245 -9.35 -8.15 1.47
CA MET A 245 -7.99 -8.64 1.72
C MET A 245 -8.05 -9.84 2.65
N LEU A 246 -7.47 -10.97 2.24
CA LEU A 246 -7.34 -12.17 3.06
C LEU A 246 -5.89 -12.39 3.45
N LEU A 247 -5.61 -12.40 4.76
CA LEU A 247 -4.33 -12.77 5.34
C LEU A 247 -4.50 -14.11 6.07
N THR A 248 -3.92 -15.18 5.53
CA THR A 248 -4.19 -16.55 5.99
C THR A 248 -2.93 -17.42 6.06
N THR A 249 -2.89 -18.35 7.02
CA THR A 249 -1.89 -19.43 7.09
C THR A 249 -2.47 -20.80 6.70
N TYR A 250 -3.75 -20.87 6.30
CA TYR A 250 -4.34 -22.09 5.77
C TYR A 250 -3.70 -22.44 4.42
N ALA A 251 -3.27 -23.70 4.30
CA ALA A 251 -2.47 -24.13 3.16
C ALA A 251 -3.30 -24.19 1.88
N ARG A 252 -2.71 -23.71 0.78
CA ARG A 252 -3.15 -23.90 -0.61
C ARG A 252 -1.96 -24.36 -1.44
N THR A 253 -1.45 -25.55 -1.11
CA THR A 253 -0.25 -26.14 -1.74
C THR A 253 -0.45 -26.28 -3.24
N ASP A 254 0.58 -25.94 -4.02
CA ASP A 254 0.54 -25.89 -5.49
C ASP A 254 -0.58 -24.98 -6.04
N ALA A 255 -0.95 -23.94 -5.29
CA ALA A 255 -2.05 -23.03 -5.61
C ALA A 255 -3.39 -23.74 -5.89
N LYS A 256 -3.63 -24.89 -5.24
CA LYS A 256 -4.92 -25.59 -5.30
C LYS A 256 -5.97 -24.81 -4.51
N GLY A 257 -7.09 -24.49 -5.15
CA GLY A 257 -8.16 -23.66 -4.59
C GLY A 257 -8.19 -22.26 -5.21
N SER A 258 -9.12 -21.42 -4.76
CA SER A 258 -9.21 -20.03 -5.21
C SER A 258 -8.29 -19.11 -4.39
N GLN A 259 -7.91 -17.96 -4.98
CA GLN A 259 -7.07 -16.96 -4.30
C GLN A 259 -7.68 -16.47 -2.97
N LEU A 260 -9.00 -16.33 -2.91
CA LEU A 260 -9.76 -15.87 -1.75
C LEU A 260 -10.51 -17.01 -1.04
N ASP A 261 -10.04 -18.25 -1.21
CA ASP A 261 -10.61 -19.40 -0.51
C ASP A 261 -10.49 -19.24 1.01
N ARG A 262 -11.60 -19.48 1.70
CA ARG A 262 -11.83 -19.06 3.10
C ARG A 262 -12.85 -19.92 3.82
N GLU A 263 -13.07 -21.15 3.35
CA GLU A 263 -14.02 -22.09 3.96
C GLU A 263 -13.75 -22.26 5.46
N GLU A 264 -12.47 -22.37 5.85
CA GLU A 264 -12.07 -22.53 7.24
C GLU A 264 -12.40 -21.29 8.10
N LEU A 265 -12.25 -20.08 7.54
CA LEU A 265 -12.65 -18.84 8.22
C LEU A 265 -14.18 -18.77 8.39
N LEU A 266 -14.95 -19.10 7.35
CA LEU A 266 -16.41 -19.09 7.43
C LEU A 266 -16.92 -20.08 8.47
N LYS A 267 -16.26 -21.23 8.61
CA LYS A 267 -16.55 -22.21 9.66
C LYS A 267 -16.24 -21.67 11.07
N LEU A 268 -15.07 -21.05 11.28
CA LEU A 268 -14.72 -20.43 12.56
C LEU A 268 -15.72 -19.32 12.97
N LEU A 269 -16.15 -18.50 12.02
CA LEU A 269 -17.15 -17.47 12.27
C LEU A 269 -18.54 -18.07 12.57
N ALA A 270 -18.87 -19.21 11.98
CA ALA A 270 -20.09 -19.94 12.31
C ALA A 270 -20.07 -20.45 13.75
N GLU A 271 -18.99 -21.13 14.15
CA GLU A 271 -18.80 -21.64 15.51
C GLU A 271 -18.81 -20.49 16.55
N CYS A 272 -18.15 -19.37 16.23
CA CYS A 272 -18.16 -18.17 17.06
C CYS A 272 -19.57 -17.60 17.23
N GLY A 273 -20.34 -17.50 16.14
CA GLY A 273 -21.72 -16.99 16.17
C GLY A 273 -22.66 -17.89 16.96
N GLU A 274 -22.51 -19.21 16.86
CA GLU A 274 -23.30 -20.17 17.66
C GLU A 274 -23.00 -20.05 19.16
N LEU A 275 -21.73 -19.98 19.54
CA LEU A 275 -21.33 -19.80 20.94
C LEU A 275 -21.86 -18.48 21.52
N PHE A 276 -21.70 -17.39 20.77
CA PHE A 276 -22.17 -16.06 21.15
C PHE A 276 -23.68 -16.04 21.37
N LYS A 277 -24.46 -16.59 20.43
CA LYS A 277 -25.92 -16.67 20.52
C LYS A 277 -26.37 -17.54 21.70
N SER A 278 -25.80 -18.74 21.86
CA SER A 278 -26.20 -19.67 22.92
C SER A 278 -25.99 -19.12 24.33
N LEU A 279 -24.81 -18.53 24.61
CA LEU A 279 -24.52 -17.93 25.91
C LEU A 279 -25.38 -16.70 26.17
N GLY A 280 -25.56 -15.85 25.17
CA GLY A 280 -26.36 -14.65 25.29
C GLY A 280 -27.85 -14.93 25.51
N GLU A 281 -28.43 -15.91 24.79
CA GLU A 281 -29.84 -16.30 24.96
C GLU A 281 -30.09 -16.84 26.37
N THR A 282 -29.12 -17.58 26.89
CA THR A 282 -29.16 -18.09 28.26
C THR A 282 -29.09 -16.94 29.28
N ALA A 283 -28.22 -15.95 29.06
CA ALA A 283 -28.14 -14.77 29.90
C ALA A 283 -29.47 -13.98 29.88
N ALA A 284 -30.02 -13.73 28.69
CA ALA A 284 -31.30 -13.03 28.51
C ALA A 284 -32.46 -13.72 29.22
N ALA A 285 -32.55 -15.05 29.12
CA ALA A 285 -33.56 -15.86 29.82
C ALA A 285 -33.45 -15.79 31.36
N ARG A 286 -32.34 -15.28 31.90
CA ARG A 286 -32.07 -15.12 33.34
C ARG A 286 -32.01 -13.66 33.79
N GLY A 287 -32.56 -12.74 32.99
CA GLY A 287 -32.62 -11.31 33.32
C GLY A 287 -31.40 -10.50 32.89
N GLY A 288 -30.49 -11.10 32.10
CA GLY A 288 -29.45 -10.39 31.37
C GLY A 288 -30.00 -9.59 30.18
N GLN A 289 -29.12 -8.87 29.49
CA GLN A 289 -29.49 -8.14 28.28
C GLN A 289 -29.76 -9.09 27.11
N ALA A 290 -30.60 -8.64 26.17
CA ALA A 290 -30.87 -9.38 24.94
C ALA A 290 -29.61 -9.50 24.07
N VAL A 291 -29.49 -10.61 23.34
CA VAL A 291 -28.39 -10.85 22.40
C VAL A 291 -28.51 -9.93 21.20
N ASP A 292 -27.42 -9.26 20.86
CA ASP A 292 -27.27 -8.53 19.61
C ASP A 292 -26.19 -9.18 18.75
N ALA A 293 -26.62 -9.90 17.71
CA ALA A 293 -25.72 -10.63 16.79
C ALA A 293 -25.52 -9.89 15.45
N GLN A 294 -25.98 -8.64 15.31
CA GLN A 294 -25.97 -7.94 14.03
C GLN A 294 -24.57 -7.79 13.44
N GLY A 295 -23.58 -7.41 14.27
CA GLY A 295 -22.19 -7.23 13.84
C GLY A 295 -21.56 -8.49 13.24
N ILE A 296 -21.61 -9.61 13.99
CA ILE A 296 -21.00 -10.87 13.54
C ILE A 296 -21.73 -11.47 12.32
N ASP A 297 -23.06 -11.36 12.25
CA ASP A 297 -23.84 -11.87 11.12
C ASP A 297 -23.54 -11.06 9.85
N ALA A 298 -23.42 -9.73 9.95
CA ALA A 298 -23.06 -8.85 8.83
C ALA A 298 -21.65 -9.16 8.29
N LEU A 299 -20.64 -9.30 9.16
CA LEU A 299 -19.27 -9.64 8.74
C LEU A 299 -19.20 -11.00 8.05
N ARG A 300 -19.90 -12.01 8.59
CA ARG A 300 -19.96 -13.34 7.98
C ARG A 300 -20.63 -13.27 6.60
N GLN A 301 -21.68 -12.47 6.44
CA GLN A 301 -22.36 -12.28 5.17
C GLN A 301 -21.43 -11.65 4.12
N SER A 302 -20.74 -10.55 4.45
CA SER A 302 -19.77 -9.90 3.55
C SER A 302 -18.68 -10.86 3.08
N LEU A 303 -18.12 -11.66 4.00
CA LEU A 303 -17.14 -12.68 3.64
C LEU A 303 -17.74 -13.79 2.79
N ASN A 304 -18.97 -14.22 3.05
CA ASN A 304 -19.61 -15.24 2.21
C ASN A 304 -19.85 -14.74 0.76
N GLN A 305 -20.07 -13.43 0.58
CA GLN A 305 -20.37 -12.81 -0.71
C GLN A 305 -19.15 -12.36 -1.53
N TRP A 306 -17.93 -12.42 -0.99
CA TRP A 306 -16.72 -12.15 -1.75
C TRP A 306 -16.63 -12.97 -3.05
N PRO A 307 -16.13 -12.38 -4.14
CA PRO A 307 -16.28 -12.91 -5.49
C PRO A 307 -15.65 -14.29 -5.69
N ALA A 308 -16.30 -15.10 -6.52
CA ALA A 308 -15.73 -16.32 -7.07
C ALA A 308 -14.60 -15.98 -8.07
N PRO A 309 -13.66 -16.90 -8.35
CA PRO A 309 -12.49 -16.64 -9.21
C PRO A 309 -12.79 -16.15 -10.62
N ASP A 310 -13.93 -16.54 -11.16
CA ASP A 310 -14.42 -16.22 -12.50
C ASP A 310 -15.46 -15.09 -12.51
N SER A 311 -15.74 -14.51 -11.35
CA SER A 311 -16.70 -13.42 -11.20
C SER A 311 -16.04 -12.06 -11.42
N ASN A 312 -16.74 -11.20 -12.16
CA ASN A 312 -16.42 -9.77 -12.24
C ASN A 312 -17.16 -8.95 -11.16
N GLY A 313 -17.83 -9.61 -10.20
CA GLY A 313 -18.51 -8.97 -9.10
C GLY A 313 -17.54 -8.28 -8.15
N LEU A 314 -17.98 -7.16 -7.55
CA LEU A 314 -17.21 -6.45 -6.54
C LEU A 314 -17.38 -7.15 -5.19
N GLY A 315 -16.28 -7.41 -4.49
CA GLY A 315 -16.31 -7.86 -3.09
C GLY A 315 -16.42 -6.69 -2.11
N ASP A 316 -16.99 -6.94 -0.94
CA ASP A 316 -16.97 -5.99 0.16
C ASP A 316 -15.52 -5.74 0.65
N PRO A 317 -15.15 -4.49 0.99
CA PRO A 317 -13.79 -4.11 1.37
C PRO A 317 -13.42 -4.53 2.81
N VAL A 318 -13.51 -5.83 3.11
CA VAL A 318 -13.17 -6.42 4.41
C VAL A 318 -11.68 -6.80 4.46
N LEU A 319 -11.02 -6.56 5.60
CA LEU A 319 -9.73 -7.21 5.90
C LEU A 319 -10.00 -8.41 6.80
N ALA A 320 -9.78 -9.62 6.28
CA ALA A 320 -9.91 -10.85 7.04
C ALA A 320 -8.54 -11.42 7.40
N MET A 321 -8.32 -11.67 8.68
CA MET A 321 -7.10 -12.29 9.20
C MET A 321 -7.47 -13.60 9.88
N THR A 322 -6.88 -14.71 9.44
CA THR A 322 -7.15 -16.04 10.01
C THR A 322 -5.89 -16.89 10.03
N ALA A 323 -5.78 -17.81 10.99
CA ALA A 323 -4.62 -18.68 11.08
C ALA A 323 -4.98 -20.03 11.70
N ALA A 324 -4.37 -21.09 11.18
CA ALA A 324 -4.66 -22.45 11.63
C ALA A 324 -4.15 -22.75 13.05
N ALA A 325 -3.06 -22.10 13.48
CA ALA A 325 -2.41 -22.36 14.78
C ALA A 325 -2.60 -21.24 15.82
N GLY A 326 -2.85 -20.01 15.39
CA GLY A 326 -2.99 -18.86 16.29
C GLY A 326 -2.59 -17.54 15.66
N ILE A 327 -2.94 -16.43 16.32
CA ILE A 327 -2.67 -15.05 15.90
C ILE A 327 -2.04 -14.30 17.09
N ALA A 328 -1.00 -13.51 16.83
CA ALA A 328 -0.38 -12.64 17.83
C ALA A 328 -0.43 -11.18 17.35
N SER A 329 -0.85 -10.27 18.22
CA SER A 329 -0.79 -8.82 18.04
C SER A 329 -0.13 -8.20 19.27
N ALA A 330 1.00 -7.53 19.09
CA ALA A 330 1.80 -7.00 20.20
C ALA A 330 2.57 -5.75 19.76
N THR A 331 2.82 -4.85 20.71
CA THR A 331 3.60 -3.63 20.54
C THR A 331 4.19 -3.21 21.89
N PRO A 332 5.40 -2.63 21.94
CA PRO A 332 5.96 -2.09 23.18
C PRO A 332 5.34 -0.74 23.59
N ARG A 333 4.46 -0.16 22.75
CA ARG A 333 3.75 1.08 23.02
C ARG A 333 2.24 0.81 23.11
N SER A 334 1.42 1.70 22.59
CA SER A 334 -0.04 1.59 22.64
C SER A 334 -0.59 0.67 21.54
N GLN A 335 -1.60 -0.11 21.89
CA GLN A 335 -2.45 -0.89 20.98
C GLN A 335 -3.90 -0.44 21.17
N VAL A 336 -4.61 -0.15 20.07
CA VAL A 336 -5.99 0.35 20.10
C VAL A 336 -6.85 -0.53 19.21
N HIS A 337 -8.01 -0.93 19.73
CA HIS A 337 -9.08 -1.58 18.98
C HIS A 337 -10.33 -0.69 19.07
N TYR A 338 -10.86 -0.29 17.92
CA TYR A 338 -12.03 0.57 17.83
C TYR A 338 -12.93 0.07 16.70
N ALA A 339 -14.23 0.03 16.96
CA ALA A 339 -15.26 -0.21 15.97
C ALA A 339 -16.30 0.91 16.08
N GLY A 340 -16.75 1.44 14.95
CA GLY A 340 -17.82 2.45 14.92
C GLY A 340 -19.21 1.87 15.23
N GLU A 341 -19.34 0.54 15.17
CA GLU A 341 -20.55 -0.22 15.46
C GLU A 341 -20.25 -1.24 16.58
N HIS A 342 -20.05 -2.52 16.24
CA HIS A 342 -19.88 -3.60 17.21
C HIS A 342 -18.41 -4.01 17.40
N HIS A 343 -18.02 -4.30 18.65
CA HIS A 343 -16.71 -4.85 18.99
C HIS A 343 -16.86 -6.17 19.76
N ASP A 344 -16.95 -7.27 19.02
CA ASP A 344 -17.19 -8.59 19.58
C ASP A 344 -15.87 -9.32 19.88
N THR A 345 -15.70 -9.77 21.12
CA THR A 345 -14.55 -10.59 21.54
C THR A 345 -15.04 -11.88 22.18
N THR A 346 -14.79 -12.99 21.51
CA THR A 346 -15.31 -14.31 21.90
C THR A 346 -14.18 -15.31 22.01
N ALA A 347 -14.22 -16.16 23.04
CA ALA A 347 -13.32 -17.29 23.21
C ALA A 347 -14.14 -18.52 23.62
N GLN A 348 -13.87 -19.67 23.02
CA GLN A 348 -14.54 -20.93 23.36
C GLN A 348 -14.20 -21.42 24.77
N ASN A 349 -12.98 -21.15 25.21
CA ASN A 349 -12.50 -21.52 26.54
C ASN A 349 -12.49 -20.29 27.44
N ASN A 350 -11.32 -19.66 27.61
CA ASN A 350 -11.17 -18.53 28.52
C ASN A 350 -10.99 -17.21 27.76
N LEU A 351 -11.75 -16.19 28.14
CA LEU A 351 -11.44 -14.79 27.81
C LEU A 351 -10.71 -14.15 29.01
N GLN A 352 -9.48 -13.71 28.80
CA GLN A 352 -8.64 -13.12 29.85
C GLN A 352 -8.28 -11.69 29.52
N LEU A 353 -8.63 -10.76 30.40
CA LEU A 353 -8.28 -9.34 30.32
C LEU A 353 -7.41 -9.00 31.53
N THR A 354 -6.18 -8.56 31.29
CA THR A 354 -5.20 -8.27 32.35
C THR A 354 -4.54 -6.91 32.10
N SER A 355 -4.37 -6.13 33.17
CA SER A 355 -3.64 -4.85 33.15
C SER A 355 -2.63 -4.82 34.29
N GLY A 356 -1.42 -4.34 34.02
CA GLY A 356 -0.37 -4.20 35.03
C GLY A 356 -0.57 -3.04 35.99
N ALA A 357 -1.44 -2.08 35.65
CA ALA A 357 -1.69 -0.88 36.45
C ALA A 357 -3.16 -0.77 36.88
N ALA A 358 -4.06 -0.47 35.94
CA ALA A 358 -5.49 -0.32 36.20
C ALA A 358 -6.32 -0.85 35.03
N MET A 359 -7.50 -1.39 35.35
CA MET A 359 -8.52 -1.80 34.38
C MET A 359 -9.77 -0.95 34.59
N HIS A 360 -10.21 -0.27 33.54
CA HIS A 360 -11.42 0.56 33.54
C HIS A 360 -12.45 -0.07 32.60
N LEU A 361 -13.67 -0.27 33.11
CA LEU A 361 -14.81 -0.75 32.34
C LEU A 361 -15.89 0.32 32.42
N GLN A 362 -16.26 0.89 31.27
CA GLN A 362 -17.17 2.02 31.14
C GLN A 362 -18.10 1.77 29.97
N ALA A 363 -19.39 2.08 30.13
CA ALA A 363 -20.39 1.92 29.09
C ALA A 363 -21.40 3.07 29.15
N GLY A 364 -21.85 3.55 27.97
CA GLY A 364 -22.80 4.66 27.89
C GLY A 364 -24.23 4.32 28.35
N LYS A 365 -24.60 3.03 28.32
CA LYS A 365 -25.95 2.56 28.71
C LYS A 365 -25.97 1.58 29.87
N GLY A 366 -24.91 0.79 30.05
CA GLY A 366 -24.85 -0.19 31.14
C GLY A 366 -23.76 -1.23 30.96
N LEU A 367 -23.38 -1.86 32.07
CA LEU A 367 -22.49 -3.01 32.12
C LEU A 367 -23.30 -4.22 32.60
N SER A 368 -23.19 -5.35 31.90
CA SER A 368 -23.81 -6.61 32.30
C SER A 368 -22.73 -7.67 32.51
N ALA A 369 -22.85 -8.43 33.60
CA ALA A 369 -21.99 -9.57 33.89
C ALA A 369 -22.87 -10.77 34.22
N PHE A 370 -22.68 -11.86 33.47
CA PHE A 370 -23.43 -13.09 33.63
C PHE A 370 -22.47 -14.27 33.71
N ALA A 371 -22.70 -15.16 34.67
CA ALA A 371 -21.99 -16.42 34.79
C ALA A 371 -23.02 -17.55 34.87
N GLN A 372 -22.98 -18.47 33.91
CA GLN A 372 -23.87 -19.64 33.87
C GLN A 372 -23.57 -20.61 35.03
N ASP A 373 -22.30 -20.76 35.37
CA ASP A 373 -21.78 -21.65 36.41
C ASP A 373 -20.58 -21.00 37.10
N ALA A 374 -20.13 -21.57 38.24
CA ALA A 374 -19.04 -21.10 39.11
C ALA A 374 -19.20 -19.70 39.75
N GLY A 375 -20.19 -18.92 39.32
CA GLY A 375 -20.58 -17.65 39.95
C GLY A 375 -19.70 -16.46 39.57
N ILE A 376 -19.93 -15.32 40.25
CA ILE A 376 -19.20 -14.06 40.06
C ILE A 376 -18.38 -13.77 41.32
N SER A 377 -17.10 -13.42 41.14
CA SER A 377 -16.19 -13.05 42.22
C SER A 377 -15.66 -11.64 42.01
N ALA A 378 -15.94 -10.73 42.95
CA ALA A 378 -15.44 -9.35 42.97
C ALA A 378 -14.63 -9.11 44.25
N ILE A 379 -13.31 -9.21 44.14
CA ILE A 379 -12.40 -9.19 45.30
C ILE A 379 -11.38 -8.07 45.14
N ALA A 380 -11.25 -7.23 46.17
CA ALA A 380 -10.11 -6.33 46.33
C ALA A 380 -9.18 -6.90 47.42
N ASN A 381 -7.98 -7.37 47.04
CA ASN A 381 -6.98 -7.84 48.02
C ASN A 381 -6.55 -6.71 48.98
N ARG A 382 -6.50 -5.48 48.46
CA ARG A 382 -6.31 -4.24 49.21
C ARG A 382 -7.17 -3.15 48.57
N GLY A 383 -7.57 -2.18 49.38
CA GLY A 383 -8.44 -1.09 48.95
C GLY A 383 -9.93 -1.42 49.11
N LYS A 384 -10.76 -0.39 48.91
CA LYS A 384 -12.21 -0.46 49.13
C LYS A 384 -12.91 -1.08 47.92
N VAL A 385 -13.82 -2.03 48.17
CA VAL A 385 -14.87 -2.37 47.21
C VAL A 385 -16.00 -1.35 47.40
N LEU A 386 -16.26 -0.55 46.37
CA LEU A 386 -17.32 0.45 46.36
C LEU A 386 -18.37 0.06 45.32
N VAL A 387 -19.62 -0.12 45.77
CA VAL A 387 -20.77 -0.36 44.90
C VAL A 387 -21.79 0.74 45.20
N GLN A 388 -22.24 1.45 44.15
CA GLN A 388 -23.17 2.56 44.27
C GLN A 388 -24.10 2.57 43.06
N ALA A 389 -25.39 2.76 43.32
CA ALA A 389 -26.34 3.28 42.34
C ALA A 389 -26.62 4.73 42.78
N GLN A 390 -26.16 5.70 41.99
CA GLN A 390 -26.19 7.12 42.39
C GLN A 390 -27.55 7.78 42.17
N GLU A 391 -28.40 7.14 41.35
CA GLU A 391 -29.75 7.62 41.00
C GLU A 391 -30.75 6.46 40.82
N ASP A 392 -30.44 5.27 41.33
CA ASP A 392 -31.32 4.11 41.22
C ASP A 392 -31.12 3.17 42.42
N ASP A 393 -31.86 2.07 42.44
CA ASP A 393 -31.84 1.08 43.50
C ASP A 393 -30.63 0.14 43.37
N ILE A 394 -30.15 -0.33 44.53
CA ILE A 394 -29.30 -1.52 44.60
C ILE A 394 -30.17 -2.70 45.03
N ALA A 395 -30.31 -3.71 44.16
CA ALA A 395 -30.99 -4.97 44.48
C ALA A 395 -29.99 -6.11 44.71
N LEU A 396 -29.97 -6.68 45.92
CA LEU A 396 -29.14 -7.83 46.28
C LEU A 396 -30.03 -9.02 46.67
N ASN A 397 -30.25 -9.93 45.72
CA ASN A 397 -31.11 -11.10 45.90
C ASN A 397 -30.28 -12.39 45.90
N ALA A 398 -30.58 -13.30 46.83
CA ALA A 398 -30.00 -14.64 46.89
C ALA A 398 -31.09 -15.68 47.14
N GLN A 399 -31.11 -16.77 46.34
CA GLN A 399 -32.06 -17.87 46.55
C GLN A 399 -31.78 -18.65 47.85
N LYS A 400 -30.50 -18.67 48.27
CA LYS A 400 -30.06 -19.32 49.51
C LYS A 400 -29.85 -18.27 50.59
N ASN A 401 -28.60 -17.99 50.95
CA ASN A 401 -28.27 -17.10 52.04
C ASN A 401 -27.69 -15.80 51.52
N LEU A 402 -28.03 -14.69 52.19
CA LEU A 402 -27.32 -13.42 52.09
C LEU A 402 -26.48 -13.22 53.36
N HIS A 403 -25.16 -13.13 53.22
CA HIS A 403 -24.24 -12.92 54.34
C HIS A 403 -23.65 -11.51 54.29
N VAL A 404 -23.84 -10.74 55.37
CA VAL A 404 -23.25 -9.41 55.57
C VAL A 404 -22.55 -9.41 56.91
N SER A 405 -21.24 -9.14 56.92
CA SER A 405 -20.44 -9.14 58.15
C SER A 405 -19.19 -8.27 58.01
N ALA A 406 -18.74 -7.72 59.13
CA ALA A 406 -17.45 -7.07 59.28
C ALA A 406 -16.68 -7.81 60.37
N VAL A 407 -15.42 -8.19 60.11
CA VAL A 407 -14.63 -9.01 61.05
C VAL A 407 -14.00 -8.14 62.14
N GLU A 408 -13.42 -7.00 61.77
CA GLU A 408 -12.75 -6.08 62.71
C GLU A 408 -13.53 -4.79 62.95
N GLY A 409 -14.50 -4.47 62.07
CA GLY A 409 -15.24 -3.22 62.08
C GLY A 409 -16.73 -3.40 62.39
N GLU A 410 -17.54 -2.49 61.84
CA GLU A 410 -18.99 -2.45 62.04
C GLU A 410 -19.77 -2.65 60.73
N VAL A 411 -21.02 -3.08 60.86
CA VAL A 411 -22.00 -3.07 59.76
C VAL A 411 -22.97 -1.92 60.03
N VAL A 412 -22.86 -0.85 59.22
CA VAL A 412 -23.72 0.33 59.32
C VAL A 412 -24.80 0.27 58.24
N ILE A 413 -26.06 0.31 58.65
CA ILE A 413 -27.21 0.43 57.76
C ILE A 413 -27.90 1.75 58.11
N THR A 414 -27.93 2.68 57.15
CA THR A 414 -28.54 4.01 57.34
C THR A 414 -29.48 4.31 56.19
N ALA A 415 -30.72 4.66 56.52
CA ALA A 415 -31.73 5.10 55.57
C ALA A 415 -32.77 5.96 56.30
N PRO A 416 -33.57 6.78 55.59
CA PRO A 416 -34.73 7.45 56.19
C PRO A 416 -35.72 6.48 56.84
N THR A 417 -35.81 5.25 56.32
CA THR A 417 -36.57 4.16 56.92
C THR A 417 -35.88 2.83 56.66
N ILE A 418 -35.69 2.03 57.71
CA ILE A 418 -35.16 0.67 57.64
C ILE A 418 -36.29 -0.30 57.99
N ARG A 419 -36.49 -1.34 57.17
CA ARG A 419 -37.52 -2.36 57.38
C ARG A 419 -36.94 -3.75 57.23
N LEU A 420 -37.03 -4.55 58.29
CA LEU A 420 -36.66 -5.97 58.30
C LEU A 420 -37.95 -6.78 58.45
N VAL A 421 -38.25 -7.68 57.53
CA VAL A 421 -39.50 -8.45 57.51
C VAL A 421 -39.20 -9.90 57.22
N ALA A 422 -39.71 -10.81 58.06
CA ALA A 422 -39.68 -12.25 57.84
C ALA A 422 -40.88 -12.72 57.00
N ASP A 423 -40.80 -13.92 56.43
CA ASP A 423 -41.86 -14.50 55.59
C ASP A 423 -43.19 -14.70 56.34
N ASP A 424 -43.12 -14.95 57.65
CA ASP A 424 -44.25 -15.08 58.57
C ASP A 424 -44.93 -13.74 58.91
N GLY A 425 -44.38 -12.63 58.41
CA GLY A 425 -44.88 -11.27 58.64
C GLY A 425 -44.37 -10.58 59.90
N SER A 426 -43.52 -11.22 60.71
CA SER A 426 -42.83 -10.57 61.83
C SER A 426 -41.85 -9.52 61.30
N TYR A 427 -41.76 -8.35 61.94
CA TYR A 427 -40.92 -7.26 61.45
C TYR A 427 -40.36 -6.32 62.52
N ILE A 428 -39.32 -5.59 62.12
CA ILE A 428 -38.78 -4.42 62.81
C ILE A 428 -38.72 -3.27 61.80
N LYS A 429 -39.28 -2.12 62.16
CA LYS A 429 -39.26 -0.89 61.35
C LYS A 429 -38.63 0.24 62.16
N ILE A 430 -37.68 0.94 61.55
CA ILE A 430 -36.96 2.08 62.15
C ILE A 430 -37.14 3.28 61.22
N GLY A 431 -37.67 4.40 61.74
CA GLY A 431 -37.94 5.64 61.00
C GLY A 431 -39.11 6.41 61.59
N GLY A 432 -38.85 7.59 62.16
CA GLY A 432 -39.83 8.33 62.98
C GLY A 432 -40.12 7.71 64.35
N GLY A 433 -39.39 6.65 64.72
CA GLY A 433 -39.57 5.80 65.90
C GLY A 433 -39.03 4.38 65.64
N VAL A 434 -39.22 3.47 66.58
CA VAL A 434 -38.95 2.02 66.42
C VAL A 434 -40.26 1.25 66.65
N GLU A 435 -40.65 0.44 65.68
CA GLU A 435 -41.86 -0.39 65.71
C GLU A 435 -41.47 -1.87 65.55
N ILE A 436 -41.94 -2.72 66.47
CA ILE A 436 -41.72 -4.17 66.46
C ILE A 436 -43.09 -4.84 66.42
N GLY A 437 -43.34 -5.67 65.41
CA GLY A 437 -44.61 -6.36 65.22
C GLY A 437 -44.43 -7.86 65.00
N SER A 438 -45.26 -8.67 65.63
CA SER A 438 -45.35 -10.12 65.40
C SER A 438 -46.75 -10.63 65.73
N GLN A 439 -47.22 -11.65 65.01
CA GLN A 439 -48.43 -12.41 65.36
C GLN A 439 -48.14 -13.47 66.44
N GLY A 440 -46.85 -13.78 66.66
CA GLY A 440 -46.39 -14.73 67.67
C GLY A 440 -45.89 -14.06 68.94
N LYS A 441 -45.20 -14.86 69.77
CA LYS A 441 -44.58 -14.38 71.01
C LYS A 441 -43.29 -13.60 70.70
N VAL A 442 -43.23 -12.33 71.09
CA VAL A 442 -41.97 -11.58 71.15
C VAL A 442 -41.25 -11.94 72.46
N THR A 443 -40.05 -12.52 72.37
CA THR A 443 -39.24 -12.89 73.54
C THR A 443 -37.97 -12.04 73.57
N VAL A 444 -37.76 -11.33 74.67
CA VAL A 444 -36.56 -10.51 74.91
C VAL A 444 -35.79 -11.11 76.09
N HIS A 445 -34.54 -11.51 75.84
CA HIS A 445 -33.63 -12.02 76.85
C HIS A 445 -32.57 -10.96 77.16
N ALA A 446 -32.62 -10.38 78.36
CA ALA A 446 -31.62 -9.44 78.86
C ALA A 446 -31.44 -9.59 80.39
N SER A 447 -30.30 -9.18 80.91
CA SER A 447 -30.07 -9.12 82.37
C SER A 447 -30.83 -7.98 83.04
N GLU A 448 -31.07 -6.87 82.32
CA GLU A 448 -31.77 -5.66 82.78
C GLU A 448 -32.62 -5.06 81.65
N HIS A 449 -33.70 -4.36 82.00
CA HIS A 449 -34.59 -3.66 81.07
C HIS A 449 -34.80 -2.20 81.51
N ASP A 450 -33.84 -1.34 81.18
CA ASP A 450 -33.89 0.08 81.55
C ASP A 450 -34.57 0.94 80.47
N TRP A 451 -35.58 1.71 80.88
CA TRP A 451 -36.32 2.64 80.01
C TRP A 451 -35.89 4.09 80.29
N ILE A 452 -34.67 4.43 79.86
CA ILE A 452 -34.08 5.78 79.98
C ILE A 452 -34.53 6.71 78.84
N GLY A 453 -34.42 8.02 79.06
CA GLY A 453 -34.82 9.04 78.09
C GLY A 453 -34.10 8.95 76.73
N PRO A 454 -34.62 9.64 75.69
CA PRO A 454 -34.14 9.48 74.32
C PRO A 454 -32.70 9.98 74.13
N LYS A 455 -31.95 9.27 73.29
CA LYS A 455 -30.61 9.66 72.80
C LYS A 455 -30.55 9.38 71.29
N THR A 456 -29.85 10.23 70.53
CA THR A 456 -29.69 10.10 69.08
C THR A 456 -28.23 9.87 68.71
N ASP A 457 -28.02 9.19 67.58
CA ASP A 457 -26.72 9.00 66.93
C ASP A 457 -26.81 9.48 65.47
N SER A 458 -25.68 9.71 64.79
CA SER A 458 -25.66 10.13 63.38
C SER A 458 -24.56 9.44 62.59
N ALA A 459 -24.89 9.06 61.35
CA ALA A 459 -23.94 8.52 60.37
C ALA A 459 -23.84 9.46 59.16
N ALA A 460 -22.65 9.53 58.55
CA ALA A 460 -22.44 10.33 57.35
C ALA A 460 -23.14 9.68 56.14
N ILE A 461 -24.05 10.43 55.49
CA ILE A 461 -24.77 9.99 54.30
C ILE A 461 -24.08 10.59 53.06
N PRO A 462 -23.73 9.80 52.03
CA PRO A 462 -23.18 10.33 50.78
C PRO A 462 -24.15 11.28 50.08
N SER A 463 -23.67 12.42 49.58
CA SER A 463 -24.43 13.31 48.70
C SER A 463 -23.95 13.12 47.26
N PHE A 464 -24.87 12.88 46.32
CA PHE A 464 -24.56 12.79 44.90
C PHE A 464 -24.86 14.12 44.20
N GLY A 465 -23.86 14.68 43.51
CA GLY A 465 -23.99 15.88 42.68
C GLY A 465 -24.51 15.53 41.28
N ARG A 466 -25.10 16.51 40.60
CA ARG A 466 -25.70 16.34 39.26
C ARG A 466 -24.91 17.15 38.24
N ASP A 467 -24.16 16.47 37.39
CA ASP A 467 -23.60 17.05 36.17
C ASP A 467 -24.24 16.35 34.95
N PRO A 468 -24.82 17.07 33.98
CA PRO A 468 -25.43 16.46 32.79
C PRO A 468 -24.37 15.81 31.89
N ALA A 469 -24.75 14.74 31.18
CA ALA A 469 -23.94 14.18 30.11
C ALA A 469 -23.93 15.17 28.94
N ALA A 470 -22.77 15.71 28.60
CA ALA A 470 -22.64 16.71 27.55
C ALA A 470 -21.69 16.25 26.43
N GLN A 471 -22.13 16.41 25.19
CA GLN A 471 -21.33 16.12 24.00
C GLN A 471 -21.16 17.37 23.15
N GLN A 472 -19.97 17.56 22.58
CA GLN A 472 -19.68 18.63 21.63
C GLN A 472 -18.71 18.12 20.56
N VAL A 473 -19.01 18.35 19.28
CA VAL A 473 -18.25 17.82 18.15
C VAL A 473 -17.52 18.96 17.46
N THR A 474 -16.29 18.72 17.01
CA THR A 474 -15.48 19.71 16.27
C THR A 474 -15.29 19.28 14.82
N PHE A 475 -15.57 20.17 13.88
CA PHE A 475 -15.40 19.96 12.44
C PHE A 475 -14.14 20.66 11.94
N HIS A 476 -13.35 19.94 11.14
CA HIS A 476 -12.12 20.48 10.52
C HIS A 476 -12.09 20.14 9.03
N TYR A 477 -11.49 21.04 8.23
CA TYR A 477 -11.23 20.75 6.82
C TYR A 477 -10.06 19.76 6.68
N PRO A 478 -10.18 18.75 5.80
CA PRO A 478 -9.10 17.79 5.56
C PRO A 478 -7.86 18.49 4.97
N GLY A 479 -6.65 18.02 5.34
CA GLY A 479 -5.38 18.53 4.82
C GLY A 479 -4.57 19.44 5.76
N HIS A 480 -5.05 19.65 6.99
CA HIS A 480 -4.35 20.43 8.02
C HIS A 480 -3.90 19.55 9.20
N SER A 481 -2.75 19.85 9.81
CA SER A 481 -2.22 19.10 10.96
C SER A 481 -3.01 19.38 12.24
N GLU A 482 -3.04 18.44 13.19
CA GLU A 482 -3.67 18.63 14.52
C GLU A 482 -3.12 19.83 15.31
N GLN A 483 -1.90 20.29 15.00
CA GLN A 483 -1.26 21.46 15.62
C GLN A 483 -1.68 22.79 14.98
N SER A 484 -2.36 22.75 13.83
CA SER A 484 -2.89 23.92 13.12
C SER A 484 -4.14 23.53 12.33
N PRO A 485 -5.20 23.01 13.00
CA PRO A 485 -6.40 22.57 12.32
C PRO A 485 -7.10 23.78 11.70
N ARG A 486 -7.60 23.63 10.47
CA ARG A 486 -8.51 24.61 9.89
C ARG A 486 -9.93 24.23 10.29
N ALA A 487 -10.44 24.90 11.31
CA ALA A 487 -11.83 24.79 11.73
C ALA A 487 -12.77 25.00 10.54
N ALA A 488 -13.76 24.14 10.41
CA ALA A 488 -14.86 24.33 9.46
C ALA A 488 -15.90 25.24 10.12
N ALA A 489 -15.63 26.54 10.17
CA ALA A 489 -16.57 27.53 10.67
C ALA A 489 -17.78 27.69 9.72
N ASP A 490 -18.94 28.03 10.29
CA ASP A 490 -20.19 28.28 9.56
C ASP A 490 -20.62 27.11 8.68
N HIS A 491 -20.33 25.87 9.09
CA HIS A 491 -20.71 24.67 8.37
C HIS A 491 -21.99 24.08 8.97
N SER A 492 -22.99 23.85 8.12
CA SER A 492 -24.24 23.22 8.54
C SER A 492 -23.99 21.77 8.94
N TYR A 493 -24.55 21.35 10.07
CA TYR A 493 -24.48 19.98 10.56
C TYR A 493 -25.85 19.46 11.00
N GLU A 494 -25.95 18.14 11.04
CA GLU A 494 -27.05 17.40 11.66
C GLU A 494 -26.45 16.33 12.58
N ILE A 495 -26.85 16.34 13.85
CA ILE A 495 -26.55 15.27 14.81
C ILE A 495 -27.86 14.53 15.04
N LYS A 496 -27.90 13.27 14.64
CA LYS A 496 -29.01 12.36 14.95
C LYS A 496 -28.62 11.53 16.16
N LEU A 497 -29.38 11.69 17.24
CA LEU A 497 -29.20 10.91 18.46
C LEU A 497 -30.04 9.63 18.40
N GLU A 498 -29.65 8.65 19.21
CA GLU A 498 -30.33 7.36 19.27
C GLU A 498 -31.78 7.44 19.77
N ASP A 499 -32.11 8.44 20.59
CA ASP A 499 -33.48 8.72 21.04
C ASP A 499 -34.39 9.27 19.92
N GLY A 500 -33.87 9.41 18.70
CA GLY A 500 -34.55 9.99 17.55
C GLY A 500 -34.53 11.51 17.53
N SER A 501 -33.96 12.16 18.55
CA SER A 501 -33.81 13.61 18.57
C SER A 501 -32.76 14.05 17.56
N LEU A 502 -33.02 15.22 16.97
CA LEU A 502 -32.25 15.75 15.87
C LEU A 502 -31.78 17.15 16.24
N VAL A 503 -30.47 17.34 16.26
CA VAL A 503 -29.83 18.62 16.56
C VAL A 503 -29.23 19.17 15.28
N LYS A 504 -29.73 20.31 14.83
CA LYS A 504 -29.29 20.99 13.60
C LYS A 504 -28.73 22.35 13.95
N GLY A 505 -27.55 22.64 13.44
CA GLY A 505 -26.91 23.93 13.66
C GLY A 505 -25.86 24.27 12.62
N MET A 506 -25.18 25.38 12.87
CA MET A 506 -23.96 25.77 12.18
C MET A 506 -22.83 25.77 13.19
N THR A 507 -21.68 25.25 12.79
CA THR A 507 -20.47 25.29 13.62
C THR A 507 -20.01 26.72 13.87
N ASN A 508 -19.47 26.98 15.06
CA ASN A 508 -18.93 28.31 15.42
C ASN A 508 -17.56 28.57 14.74
N ALA A 509 -16.93 29.70 15.05
CA ALA A 509 -15.63 30.09 14.50
C ALA A 509 -14.51 29.05 14.72
N ASP A 510 -14.63 28.23 15.77
CA ASP A 510 -13.69 27.16 16.12
C ASP A 510 -14.10 25.80 15.54
N GLY A 511 -15.15 25.75 14.72
CA GLY A 511 -15.66 24.51 14.11
C GLY A 511 -16.49 23.65 15.08
N LEU A 512 -16.83 24.17 16.26
CA LEU A 512 -17.57 23.44 17.28
C LEU A 512 -19.08 23.48 17.00
N THR A 513 -19.74 22.35 17.21
CA THR A 513 -21.20 22.28 17.30
C THR A 513 -21.69 22.91 18.60
N GLU A 514 -23.01 23.12 18.72
CA GLU A 514 -23.60 23.38 20.03
C GLU A 514 -23.35 22.20 20.99
N ARG A 515 -23.25 22.53 22.28
CA ARG A 515 -23.10 21.53 23.35
C ARG A 515 -24.45 20.87 23.56
N VAL A 516 -24.53 19.57 23.26
CA VAL A 516 -25.75 18.79 23.44
C VAL A 516 -25.71 18.18 24.84
N GLU A 517 -26.56 18.68 25.73
CA GLU A 517 -26.71 18.19 27.11
C GLU A 517 -27.93 17.28 27.22
N ARG A 518 -27.75 16.14 27.89
CA ARG A 518 -28.78 15.13 28.16
C ARG A 518 -28.59 14.56 29.57
N GLU A 519 -29.65 13.95 30.10
CA GLU A 519 -29.59 13.24 31.37
C GLU A 519 -28.69 11.99 31.29
N MET A 520 -28.61 11.34 30.13
CA MET A 520 -27.74 10.19 29.88
C MET A 520 -26.98 10.30 28.55
N MET A 521 -25.92 9.49 28.39
CA MET A 521 -25.15 9.45 27.14
C MET A 521 -25.95 8.77 26.03
N HIS A 522 -26.11 9.46 24.90
CA HIS A 522 -26.68 8.90 23.68
C HIS A 522 -25.60 8.70 22.61
N GLN A 523 -25.70 7.64 21.81
CA GLN A 523 -24.89 7.55 20.60
C GLN A 523 -25.37 8.61 19.59
N ALA A 524 -24.40 9.21 18.89
CA ALA A 524 -24.62 10.32 17.98
C ALA A 524 -24.08 9.97 16.58
N GLN A 525 -24.95 10.03 15.57
CA GLN A 525 -24.54 10.01 14.18
C GLN A 525 -24.45 11.44 13.67
N VAL A 526 -23.23 11.88 13.33
CA VAL A 526 -22.95 13.26 12.94
C VAL A 526 -22.77 13.35 11.43
N SER A 527 -23.50 14.25 10.78
CA SER A 527 -23.42 14.51 9.35
C SER A 527 -23.10 15.97 9.06
N ALA A 528 -22.10 16.22 8.21
CA ALA A 528 -21.85 17.52 7.61
C ALA A 528 -22.83 17.74 6.44
N LEU A 529 -23.60 18.82 6.47
CA LEU A 529 -24.53 19.16 5.39
C LEU A 529 -23.86 20.13 4.43
N ARG A 530 -23.96 19.87 3.12
CA ARG A 530 -23.58 20.86 2.11
C ARG A 530 -24.55 22.04 2.24
N SER A 531 -24.00 23.21 2.58
CA SER A 531 -24.75 24.47 2.62
C SER A 531 -25.52 24.66 1.31
N GLY A 532 -26.84 24.61 1.38
CA GLY A 532 -27.73 24.87 0.27
C GLY A 532 -27.69 26.35 -0.11
N THR A 533 -26.78 26.73 -0.99
CA THR A 533 -26.93 27.90 -1.84
C THR A 533 -26.12 27.68 -3.13
N PRO A 534 -26.76 27.50 -4.30
CA PRO A 534 -26.03 27.51 -5.55
C PRO A 534 -25.57 28.95 -5.82
N LYS A 535 -24.29 29.24 -5.60
CA LYS A 535 -23.65 30.39 -6.26
C LYS A 535 -23.44 29.99 -7.72
N GLY A 536 -24.30 30.52 -8.57
CA GLY A 536 -24.22 30.34 -10.02
C GLY A 536 -23.03 31.06 -10.65
N GLY A 537 -22.80 30.72 -11.92
CA GLY A 537 -22.27 31.63 -12.93
C GLY A 537 -20.77 31.57 -13.21
N ALA A 538 -20.43 30.90 -14.32
CA ALA A 538 -19.39 31.27 -15.30
C ALA A 538 -18.05 31.82 -14.77
N GLN A 539 -16.99 31.01 -14.79
CA GLN A 539 -16.05 30.85 -15.91
C GLN A 539 -15.09 29.69 -15.63
#